data_AF-A0A920VDF1-F1
#
_entry.id   AF-A0A920VDF1-F1
#
_cell.length_a   1.000
_cell.length_b   1.000
_cell.length_c   1.000
_cell.angle_alpha   90.00
_cell.angle_beta   90.00
_cell.angle_gamma   90.00
#
_symmetry.space_group_name_H-M   'P 1'
#
loop_
_entity.id
_entity.type
_entity.pdbx_description
1 polymer ?
#
loop_
_entity_poly.entity_id
_entity_poly.type
_entity_poly.pdbx_seq_one_letter_code
_entity_poly.pdbx_strand_id
1 'polypeptide(L)'
;MAGERIDYSTLFNKNLPSPSGKWQGHPKYNFIGGHSDPDLVPMNEFIESAANVFKGDPRNIAMYNFEGGPQGILSLRNFLVSKLSAERGIDITSEEFPYNFWIRSSHRTNQ
;
A
#
# COMPACT_ATOMS: atom_id res chain seq x y z
N MET A 1 17.18 -34.55 -31.23
CA MET A 1 17.01 -34.99 -29.83
C MET A 1 15.94 -34.10 -29.21
N ALA A 2 14.68 -34.53 -29.21
CA ALA A 2 13.62 -33.79 -28.53
C ALA A 2 13.88 -33.92 -27.02
N GLY A 3 14.01 -32.79 -26.32
CA GLY A 3 14.34 -32.76 -24.89
C GLY A 3 13.29 -33.49 -24.05
N GLU A 4 13.77 -34.29 -23.12
CA GLU A 4 12.93 -35.03 -22.17
C GLU A 4 12.05 -34.06 -21.38
N ARG A 5 10.74 -34.30 -21.38
CA ARG A 5 9.79 -33.44 -20.69
C ARG A 5 9.75 -33.84 -19.21
N ILE A 6 10.17 -32.93 -18.33
CA ILE A 6 10.12 -33.15 -16.88
C ILE A 6 8.66 -33.10 -16.43
N ASP A 7 8.22 -34.12 -15.69
CA ASP A 7 6.93 -34.12 -15.00
C ASP A 7 7.06 -33.46 -13.61
N TYR A 8 6.70 -32.18 -13.56
CA TYR A 8 6.72 -31.37 -12.34
C TYR A 8 5.70 -31.81 -11.28
N SER A 9 4.72 -32.66 -11.61
CA SER A 9 3.72 -33.13 -10.64
C SER A 9 4.36 -33.94 -9.50
N THR A 10 5.50 -34.57 -9.77
CA THR A 10 6.27 -35.37 -8.82
C THR A 10 7.03 -34.54 -7.78
N LEU A 11 7.15 -33.22 -7.98
CA LEU A 11 7.90 -32.32 -7.11
C LEU A 11 7.03 -31.69 -6.01
N PHE A 12 5.71 -31.82 -6.10
CA PHE A 12 4.81 -31.26 -5.10
C PHE A 12 4.77 -32.09 -3.82
N ASN A 13 4.61 -31.41 -2.68
CA ASN A 13 4.41 -32.07 -1.39
C ASN A 13 3.10 -32.88 -1.43
N LYS A 14 3.13 -34.14 -0.94
CA LYS A 14 1.97 -35.04 -0.95
C LYS A 14 0.79 -34.56 -0.09
N ASN A 15 1.06 -33.65 0.86
CA ASN A 15 0.08 -33.15 1.84
C ASN A 15 -0.31 -31.69 1.58
N LEU A 16 -0.42 -31.29 0.31
CA LEU A 16 -0.90 -29.94 -0.01
C LEU A 16 -2.40 -29.80 0.29
N PRO A 17 -2.86 -28.65 0.80
CA PRO A 17 -4.28 -28.36 0.86
C PRO A 17 -4.89 -28.36 -0.54
N SER A 18 -6.18 -28.68 -0.63
CA SER A 18 -6.91 -28.55 -1.90
C SER A 18 -6.82 -27.11 -2.42
N PRO A 19 -6.75 -26.92 -3.75
CA PRO A 19 -6.72 -25.59 -4.33
C PRO A 19 -7.97 -24.80 -3.92
N SER A 20 -7.78 -23.51 -3.65
CA SER A 20 -8.90 -22.61 -3.36
C SER A 20 -9.93 -22.65 -4.48
N GLY A 21 -11.21 -22.64 -4.11
CA GLY A 21 -12.30 -22.58 -5.08
C GLY A 21 -12.30 -21.27 -5.89
N LYS A 22 -13.02 -21.26 -7.01
CA LYS A 22 -13.25 -20.03 -7.78
C LYS A 22 -13.97 -18.99 -6.93
N TRP A 23 -13.59 -17.72 -7.07
CA TRP A 23 -14.25 -16.60 -6.41
C TRP A 23 -15.75 -16.55 -6.77
N GLN A 24 -16.62 -16.48 -5.76
CA GLN A 24 -18.08 -16.47 -5.91
C GLN A 24 -18.71 -15.12 -5.54
N GLY A 25 -17.90 -14.08 -5.36
CA GLY A 25 -18.36 -12.78 -4.85
C GLY A 25 -18.43 -12.73 -3.33
N HIS A 26 -18.79 -11.55 -2.82
CA HIS A 26 -19.01 -11.35 -1.40
C HIS A 26 -20.35 -11.97 -0.97
N PRO A 27 -20.45 -12.47 0.28
CA PRO A 27 -21.74 -12.88 0.84
C PRO A 27 -22.73 -11.71 0.83
N LYS A 28 -24.03 -12.01 0.69
CA LYS A 28 -25.11 -11.00 0.74
C LYS A 28 -25.04 -10.12 1.99
N TYR A 29 -24.67 -10.72 3.12
CA TYR A 29 -24.41 -10.02 4.38
C TYR A 29 -22.93 -10.22 4.73
N ASN A 30 -22.11 -9.24 4.37
CA ASN A 30 -20.67 -9.28 4.56
C ASN A 30 -20.28 -8.44 5.79
N PHE A 31 -19.97 -9.11 6.90
CA PHE A 31 -19.57 -8.47 8.16
C PHE A 31 -18.05 -8.40 8.35
N ILE A 32 -17.26 -8.55 7.28
CA ILE A 32 -15.80 -8.44 7.33
C ILE A 32 -15.43 -6.96 7.53
N GLY A 33 -14.91 -6.61 8.71
CA GLY A 33 -14.52 -5.25 9.10
C GLY A 33 -13.24 -4.71 8.44
N GLY A 34 -12.82 -5.28 7.30
CA GLY A 34 -11.61 -4.87 6.57
C GLY A 34 -11.88 -4.13 5.27
N HIS A 35 -13.13 -4.07 4.80
CA HIS A 35 -13.49 -3.34 3.59
C HIS A 35 -13.86 -1.90 3.96
N SER A 36 -13.29 -0.93 3.25
CA SER A 36 -13.83 0.43 3.23
C SER A 36 -15.18 0.43 2.52
N ASP A 37 -16.10 1.28 2.98
CA ASP A 37 -17.35 1.55 2.28
C ASP A 37 -17.03 2.24 0.93
N PRO A 38 -17.37 1.65 -0.22
CA PRO A 38 -17.04 2.22 -1.52
C PRO A 38 -17.69 3.59 -1.76
N ASP A 39 -18.84 3.86 -1.15
CA ASP A 39 -19.56 5.13 -1.32
C ASP A 39 -18.94 6.27 -0.50
N LEU A 40 -18.09 5.93 0.49
CA LEU A 40 -17.36 6.90 1.30
C LEU A 40 -15.94 7.17 0.79
N VAL A 41 -15.48 6.42 -0.22
CA VAL A 41 -14.19 6.71 -0.86
C VAL A 41 -14.36 7.92 -1.79
N PRO A 42 -13.64 9.04 -1.56
CA PRO A 42 -13.77 10.26 -2.37
C PRO A 42 -13.06 10.08 -3.73
N MET A 43 -13.68 9.30 -4.61
CA MET A 43 -13.06 8.88 -5.87
C MET A 43 -12.79 10.05 -6.83
N ASN A 44 -13.68 11.04 -6.87
CA ASN A 44 -13.52 12.19 -7.75
C ASN A 44 -12.32 13.05 -7.34
N GLU A 45 -12.24 13.35 -6.05
CA GLU A 45 -11.15 14.13 -5.44
C GLU A 45 -9.82 13.38 -5.55
N PHE A 46 -9.85 12.05 -5.43
CA PHE A 46 -8.66 11.22 -5.63
C PHE A 46 -8.14 11.30 -7.07
N ILE A 47 -9.03 11.19 -8.06
CA ILE A 47 -8.69 11.32 -9.48
C ILE A 47 -8.11 12.71 -9.78
N GLU A 48 -8.76 13.76 -9.27
CA GLU A 48 -8.29 15.14 -9.43
C GLU A 48 -6.89 15.34 -8.84
N SER A 49 -6.66 14.84 -7.62
CA SER A 49 -5.38 14.93 -6.93
C SER A 49 -4.27 14.20 -7.70
N ALA A 50 -4.55 13.00 -8.20
CA ALA A 50 -3.61 12.25 -9.03
C ALA A 50 -3.27 13.00 -10.32
N ALA A 51 -4.28 13.55 -11.01
CA ALA A 51 -4.08 14.35 -12.22
C ALA A 51 -3.21 15.58 -11.97
N ASN A 52 -3.37 16.25 -10.82
CA ASN A 52 -2.54 17.40 -10.44
C ASN A 52 -1.08 17.00 -10.22
N VAL A 53 -0.80 15.86 -9.59
CA VAL A 53 0.56 15.34 -9.43
C VAL A 53 1.21 15.03 -10.78
N PHE A 54 0.48 14.32 -11.67
CA PHE A 54 0.99 13.98 -13.00
C PHE A 54 1.28 15.21 -13.88
N LYS A 55 0.45 16.27 -13.77
CA LYS A 55 0.65 17.51 -14.53
C LYS A 55 1.71 18.43 -13.92
N GLY A 56 1.94 18.35 -12.61
CA GLY A 56 2.88 19.21 -11.89
C GLY A 56 4.33 18.75 -12.04
N ASP A 57 4.69 17.65 -11.37
CA ASP A 57 6.07 17.14 -11.31
C ASP A 57 6.11 15.63 -11.62
N PRO A 58 5.93 15.25 -12.90
CA PRO A 58 5.87 13.86 -13.31
C PRO A 58 7.20 13.10 -13.13
N ARG A 59 8.34 13.80 -13.08
CA ARG A 59 9.66 13.15 -12.95
C ARG A 59 9.86 12.56 -11.56
N ASN A 60 9.37 13.24 -10.54
CA ASN A 60 9.52 12.87 -9.13
C ASN A 60 8.76 11.59 -8.76
N ILE A 61 7.73 11.26 -9.53
CA ILE A 61 6.95 10.02 -9.37
C ILE A 61 7.30 8.93 -10.39
N ALA A 62 7.89 9.28 -11.53
CA ALA A 62 8.23 8.33 -12.59
C ALA A 62 9.58 7.62 -12.39
N MET A 63 10.46 8.16 -11.53
CA MET A 63 11.77 7.59 -11.26
C MET A 63 11.88 7.10 -9.81
N TYR A 64 12.51 5.94 -9.64
CA TYR A 64 12.81 5.40 -8.31
C TYR A 64 13.80 6.31 -7.58
N ASN A 65 13.52 6.63 -6.31
CA ASN A 65 14.39 7.42 -5.44
C ASN A 65 14.87 8.74 -6.06
N PHE A 66 13.98 9.53 -6.68
CA PHE A 66 14.32 10.85 -7.22
C PHE A 66 14.65 11.86 -6.10
N GLU A 67 14.22 13.12 -6.16
CA GLU A 67 14.60 14.17 -5.20
C GLU A 67 14.43 13.81 -3.71
N GLY A 68 13.49 12.93 -3.39
CA GLY A 68 13.28 12.41 -2.03
C GLY A 68 14.22 11.28 -1.59
N GLY A 69 15.06 10.77 -2.50
CA GLY A 69 15.98 9.68 -2.26
C GLY A 69 15.29 8.39 -1.81
N PRO A 70 16.00 7.49 -1.10
CA PRO A 70 15.45 6.22 -0.62
C PRO A 70 14.35 6.39 0.44
N GLN A 71 14.12 7.59 0.96
CA GLN A 71 13.03 7.87 1.92
C GLN A 71 11.70 8.18 1.21
N GLY A 72 11.70 8.31 -0.12
CA GLY A 72 10.52 8.66 -0.89
C GLY A 72 10.26 10.17 -0.93
N ILE A 73 9.17 10.54 -1.63
CA ILE A 73 8.85 11.90 -2.06
C ILE A 73 8.82 12.88 -0.86
N LEU A 74 9.66 13.91 -0.90
CA LEU A 74 9.82 14.87 0.19
C LEU A 74 8.53 15.66 0.48
N SER A 75 7.81 16.10 -0.56
CA SER A 75 6.54 16.84 -0.38
C SER A 75 5.47 16.02 0.35
N LEU A 76 5.41 14.71 0.10
CA LEU A 76 4.53 13.80 0.81
C LEU A 76 4.95 13.64 2.28
N ARG A 77 6.25 13.49 2.55
CA ARG A 77 6.77 13.43 3.94
C ARG A 77 6.42 14.71 4.71
N ASN A 78 6.62 15.88 4.11
CA ASN A 78 6.26 17.16 4.72
C ASN A 78 4.77 17.24 5.05
N PHE A 79 3.90 16.86 4.10
CA PHE A 79 2.46 16.81 4.33
C PHE A 79 2.08 15.89 5.50
N LEU A 80 2.67 14.69 5.55
CA LEU A 80 2.39 13.72 6.62
C LEU A 80 2.85 14.22 7.99
N VAL A 81 4.03 14.82 8.07
CA VAL A 81 4.55 15.45 9.30
C VAL A 81 3.59 16.52 9.80
N SER A 82 3.15 17.43 8.93
CA SER A 82 2.20 18.49 9.29
C SER A 82 0.87 17.90 9.76
N LYS A 83 0.35 16.88 9.07
CA LYS A 83 -0.90 16.21 9.44
C LYS A 83 -0.80 15.51 10.80
N LEU A 84 0.32 14.83 11.06
CA LEU A 84 0.57 14.12 12.31
C LEU A 84 0.67 15.05 13.52
N SER A 85 1.37 16.16 13.37
CA SER A 85 1.42 17.20 14.41
C SER A 85 0.01 17.75 14.67
N ALA A 86 -0.72 18.13 13.61
CA ALA A 86 -2.05 18.73 13.73
C ALA A 86 -3.13 17.79 14.30
N GLU A 87 -3.16 16.53 13.88
CA GLU A 87 -4.27 15.61 14.21
C GLU A 87 -3.94 14.64 15.35
N ARG A 88 -2.66 14.42 15.65
CA ARG A 88 -2.20 13.39 16.59
C ARG A 88 -1.19 13.90 17.61
N GLY A 89 -0.76 15.17 17.54
CA GLY A 89 0.25 15.74 18.44
C GLY A 89 1.60 15.02 18.33
N ILE A 90 1.90 14.44 17.16
CA ILE A 90 3.17 13.74 16.93
C ILE A 90 4.10 14.71 16.20
N ASP A 91 5.01 15.30 16.95
CA ASP A 91 6.03 16.22 16.43
C ASP A 91 7.27 15.43 16.01
N ILE A 92 7.45 15.29 14.70
CA ILE A 92 8.59 14.66 14.04
C ILE A 92 9.00 15.51 12.83
N THR A 93 10.21 15.32 12.33
CA THR A 93 10.69 15.99 11.10
C THR A 93 10.54 15.10 9.86
N SER A 94 10.64 15.70 8.66
CA SER A 94 10.62 14.95 7.40
C SER A 94 11.75 13.94 7.28
N GLU A 95 12.91 14.23 7.88
CA GLU A 95 14.09 13.35 7.90
C GLU A 95 13.92 12.17 8.87
N GLU A 96 13.17 12.37 9.95
CA GLU A 96 12.85 11.31 10.91
C GLU A 96 11.72 10.41 10.42
N PHE A 97 10.93 10.86 9.43
CA PHE A 97 9.83 10.10 8.85
C PHE A 97 10.39 8.86 8.15
N PRO A 98 10.26 7.66 8.74
CA PRO A 98 10.89 6.47 8.19
C PRO A 98 10.11 5.95 6.99
N TYR A 99 10.80 5.29 6.07
CA TYR A 99 10.22 4.57 4.94
C TYR A 99 9.08 3.60 5.36
N ASN A 100 9.08 3.15 6.62
CA ASN A 100 8.13 2.20 7.20
C ASN A 100 7.32 2.76 8.40
N PHE A 101 6.93 4.04 8.38
CA PHE A 101 6.22 4.71 9.49
C PHE A 101 4.98 3.95 10.01
N TRP A 102 4.25 3.28 9.11
CA TRP A 102 3.00 2.58 9.45
C TRP A 102 3.20 1.51 10.54
N ILE A 103 4.36 0.83 10.58
CA ILE A 103 4.66 -0.25 11.54
C ILE A 103 4.91 0.27 12.97
N ARG A 104 5.41 1.51 13.12
CA ARG A 104 5.72 2.09 14.44
C ARG A 104 4.53 2.77 15.11
N SER A 105 3.54 3.23 14.34
CA SER A 105 2.37 3.95 14.87
C SER A 105 1.39 3.05 15.63
N SER A 106 1.33 1.75 15.31
CA SER A 106 0.45 0.76 15.93
C SER A 106 0.87 0.32 17.34
N HIS A 107 2.05 0.73 17.82
CA HIS A 107 2.55 0.38 19.15
C HIS A 107 2.32 1.47 20.21
N ARG A 108 1.79 2.64 19.82
CA ARG A 108 1.65 3.79 20.74
C ARG A 108 0.22 4.05 21.23
N THR A 109 -0.76 3.28 20.77
CA THR A 109 -2.19 3.45 21.13
C THR A 109 -2.66 2.53 22.26
N ASN A 110 -1.73 1.93 23.02
CA ASN A 110 -2.04 1.01 24.14
C ASN A 110 -1.37 1.41 25.46
N GLN A 111 -1.18 2.71 25.71
CA GLN A 111 -0.89 3.24 27.04
C GLN A 111 -1.78 4.43 27.34
#